data_AF-A0A941GD60-F1
#
_entry.id   AF-A0A941GD60-F1
#
_cell.length_a   1.000
_cell.length_b   1.000
_cell.length_c   1.000
_cell.angle_alpha   90.00
_cell.angle_beta   90.00
_cell.angle_gamma   90.00
#
_symmetry.space_group_name_H-M   'P 1'
#
loop_
_entity.id
_entity.type
_entity.pdbx_description
1 polymer ?
#
loop_
_entity_poly.entity_id
_entity_poly.type
_entity_poly.pdbx_seq_one_letter_code
_entity_poly.pdbx_strand_id
1 'polypeptide(L)'
;MSALHQRNIVIDGLIIAKWDRSIFEDMRRGGLSAASCTVSVWEGFQDTVANIADMKALIRDCQDLAILVRTAEDIPRAKREGKVGVILSFQ
;
A
#
# COMPACT_ATOMS: atom_id res chain seq x y z
N MET A 1 -11.74 11.23 12.96
CA MET A 1 -12.18 10.29 11.92
C MET A 1 -13.60 9.82 12.24
N SER A 2 -14.51 9.76 11.28
CA SER A 2 -15.92 9.41 11.56
C SER A 2 -16.09 7.91 11.82
N ALA A 3 -17.13 7.55 12.56
CA ALA A 3 -17.48 6.15 12.81
C ALA A 3 -17.84 5.38 11.51
N LEU A 4 -18.34 6.09 10.49
CA LEU A 4 -18.59 5.52 9.16
C LEU A 4 -17.28 5.10 8.49
N HIS A 5 -16.29 5.99 8.46
CA HIS A 5 -14.99 5.72 7.84
C HIS A 5 -14.27 4.55 8.51
N GLN A 6 -14.24 4.55 9.85
CA GLN A 6 -13.61 3.49 10.63
C GLN A 6 -14.20 2.11 10.34
N ARG A 7 -15.50 2.00 10.02
CA ARG A 7 -16.17 0.73 9.73
C ARG A 7 -16.07 0.28 8.26
N ASN A 8 -15.76 1.16 7.32
CA ASN A 8 -15.74 0.84 5.89
C ASN A 8 -14.34 0.49 5.34
N ILE A 9 -14.29 -0.38 4.33
CA ILE A 9 -13.07 -0.62 3.56
C ILE A 9 -12.87 0.59 2.63
N VAL A 10 -11.72 1.25 2.75
CA VAL A 10 -11.37 2.42 1.95
C VAL A 10 -10.15 2.06 1.11
N ILE A 11 -10.29 2.13 -0.21
CA ILE A 11 -9.25 1.77 -1.16
C ILE A 11 -8.96 2.99 -2.02
N ASP A 12 -7.70 3.37 -2.10
CA ASP A 12 -7.24 4.36 -3.07
C ASP A 12 -6.83 3.67 -4.38
N GLY A 13 -7.36 4.15 -5.50
CA GLY A 13 -7.15 3.58 -6.82
C GLY A 13 -5.80 3.93 -7.46
N LEU A 14 -5.11 4.97 -6.97
CA LEU A 14 -3.82 5.39 -7.51
C LEU A 14 -3.07 6.30 -6.53
N ILE A 15 -1.93 5.83 -6.03
CA ILE A 15 -0.98 6.63 -5.25
C ILE A 15 0.41 6.55 -5.89
N ILE A 16 0.94 7.72 -6.21
CA ILE A 16 2.34 7.94 -6.59
C ILE A 16 2.94 8.84 -5.53
N ALA A 17 3.92 8.32 -4.78
CA ALA A 17 4.57 9.03 -3.69
C ALA A 17 6.07 8.70 -3.67
N LYS A 18 6.84 9.52 -2.96
CA LYS A 18 8.19 9.14 -2.56
C LYS A 18 8.07 8.18 -1.37
N TRP A 19 8.33 6.90 -1.60
CA TRP A 19 8.06 5.86 -0.63
C TRP A 19 9.06 5.85 0.53
N ASP A 20 8.53 5.97 1.74
CA ASP A 20 9.23 5.72 2.99
C ASP A 20 8.20 5.30 4.06
N ARG A 21 8.68 5.06 5.28
CA ARG A 21 7.83 4.68 6.40
C ARG A 21 6.74 5.71 6.70
N SER A 22 7.03 7.01 6.59
CA SER A 22 6.10 8.07 6.95
C SER A 22 4.85 8.06 6.08
N ILE A 23 4.98 7.68 4.80
CA ILE A 23 3.84 7.48 3.90
C ILE A 23 2.88 6.40 4.44
N PHE A 24 3.39 5.27 4.93
CA PHE A 24 2.53 4.24 5.50
C PHE A 24 1.89 4.67 6.83
N GLU A 25 2.59 5.46 7.65
CA GLU A 25 2.02 6.06 8.86
C GLU A 25 0.87 7.02 8.53
N ASP A 26 1.03 7.82 7.48
CA ASP A 26 0.03 8.76 6.98
C ASP A 26 -1.17 8.03 6.38
N MET A 27 -0.96 6.99 5.57
CA MET A 27 -2.03 6.14 5.04
C MET A 27 -2.83 5.48 6.16
N ARG A 28 -2.16 4.96 7.19
CA ARG A 28 -2.82 4.38 8.38
C ARG A 28 -3.58 5.44 9.16
N ARG A 29 -2.99 6.63 9.39
CA ARG A 29 -3.63 7.76 10.07
C ARG A 29 -4.85 8.27 9.30
N GLY A 30 -4.82 8.19 7.96
CA GLY A 30 -5.93 8.46 7.05
C GLY A 30 -6.99 7.36 7.01
N GLY A 31 -6.73 6.19 7.60
CA GLY A 31 -7.67 5.06 7.66
C GLY A 31 -7.82 4.31 6.33
N LEU A 32 -6.80 4.34 5.46
CA LEU A 32 -6.80 3.53 4.24
C LEU A 32 -6.71 2.06 4.60
N SER A 33 -7.53 1.24 3.93
CA SER A 33 -7.46 -0.22 4.02
C SER A 33 -6.50 -0.79 2.99
N ALA A 34 -6.47 -0.23 1.79
CA ALA A 34 -5.47 -0.54 0.78
C ALA A 34 -5.25 0.62 -0.20
N ALA A 35 -4.17 0.58 -0.96
CA ALA A 35 -3.95 1.47 -2.10
C ALA A 35 -3.23 0.76 -3.25
N SER A 36 -3.55 1.19 -4.46
CA SER A 36 -2.75 0.95 -5.66
C SER A 36 -1.51 1.84 -5.65
N CYS A 37 -0.36 1.25 -5.36
CA CYS A 37 0.92 1.94 -5.24
C CYS A 37 1.73 1.73 -6.51
N THR A 38 1.97 2.81 -7.25
CA THR A 38 2.66 2.74 -8.54
C THR A 38 4.15 2.44 -8.37
N VAL A 39 4.64 1.47 -9.14
CA VAL A 39 6.06 1.08 -9.19
C VAL A 39 6.66 1.20 -10.60
N SER A 40 5.88 1.63 -11.59
CA SER A 40 6.31 1.90 -12.96
C SER A 40 5.37 2.88 -13.64
N VAL A 41 5.94 3.83 -14.37
CA VAL A 41 5.25 4.80 -15.25
C VAL A 41 5.93 4.83 -16.62
N TRP A 42 7.25 4.98 -16.66
CA TRP A 42 8.03 5.06 -17.92
C TRP A 42 9.17 4.04 -17.99
N GLU A 43 9.41 3.35 -16.88
CA GLU A 43 10.52 2.44 -16.68
C GLU A 43 10.45 1.22 -17.62
N GLY A 44 11.62 0.76 -18.03
CA GLY A 44 11.76 -0.52 -18.69
C GLY A 44 11.65 -1.69 -17.72
N PHE A 45 11.79 -2.92 -18.22
CA PHE A 45 11.64 -4.13 -17.42
C PHE A 45 12.58 -4.18 -16.20
N GLN A 46 13.88 -3.95 -16.39
CA GLN A 46 14.86 -4.06 -15.30
C GLN A 46 14.60 -3.05 -14.18
N ASP A 47 14.35 -1.79 -14.55
CA ASP A 47 14.08 -0.71 -13.60
C ASP A 47 12.74 -0.94 -12.87
N THR A 48 11.71 -1.43 -13.57
CA THR A 48 10.43 -1.82 -12.95
C THR A 48 10.62 -2.94 -11.93
N VAL A 49 11.42 -3.96 -12.27
CA VAL A 49 11.72 -5.07 -11.34
C VAL A 49 12.51 -4.57 -10.12
N ALA A 50 13.42 -3.62 -10.30
CA ALA A 50 14.13 -2.97 -9.20
C ALA A 50 13.16 -2.23 -8.26
N ASN A 51 12.24 -1.42 -8.81
CA ASN A 51 11.21 -0.73 -8.04
C ASN A 51 10.29 -1.71 -7.26
N ILE A 52 9.93 -2.84 -7.87
CA ILE A 52 9.17 -3.90 -7.20
C ILE A 52 9.96 -4.50 -6.03
N ALA A 53 11.27 -4.72 -6.20
CA ALA A 53 12.12 -5.26 -5.16
C ALA A 53 12.24 -4.28 -3.98
N ASP A 54 12.45 -3.00 -4.27
CA ASP A 54 12.55 -1.92 -3.28
C ASP A 54 11.25 -1.74 -2.50
N MET A 55 10.11 -1.69 -3.19
CA MET A 55 8.80 -1.62 -2.53
C MET A 55 8.56 -2.84 -1.63
N LYS A 56 8.88 -4.06 -2.08
CA LYS A 56 8.77 -5.26 -1.25
C LYS A 56 9.70 -5.24 -0.05
N ALA A 57 10.90 -4.67 -0.18
CA ALA A 57 11.82 -4.48 0.95
C ALA A 57 11.24 -3.51 1.96
N LEU A 58 10.76 -2.35 1.51
CA LEU A 58 10.14 -1.36 2.38
C LEU A 58 8.91 -1.92 3.12
N ILE A 59 8.07 -2.72 2.45
CA ILE A 59 6.93 -3.40 3.10
C ILE A 59 7.41 -4.36 4.21
N ARG A 60 8.50 -5.11 3.99
CA ARG A 60 9.06 -6.01 5.02
C ARG A 60 9.59 -5.22 6.22
N ASP A 61 10.27 -4.11 5.96
CA ASP A 61 10.82 -3.24 7.01
C ASP A 61 9.72 -2.50 7.78
N CYS A 62 8.54 -2.31 7.16
CA CYS A 62 7.36 -1.68 7.74
C CYS A 62 6.20 -2.67 7.97
N GLN A 63 6.49 -3.94 8.29
CA GLN A 63 5.47 -4.99 8.48
C GLN A 63 4.46 -4.69 9.61
N ASP A 64 4.78 -3.74 10.50
CA ASP A 64 3.89 -3.21 11.53
C ASP A 64 2.85 -2.23 10.98
N LEU A 65 3.07 -1.69 9.78
CA LEU A 65 2.22 -0.69 9.12
C LEU A 65 1.55 -1.20 7.84
N ALA A 66 2.22 -2.08 7.08
CA ALA A 66 1.81 -2.45 5.74
C ALA A 66 1.92 -3.95 5.47
N ILE A 67 1.09 -4.44 4.54
CA ILE A 67 1.20 -5.78 3.98
C ILE A 67 1.09 -5.74 2.45
N LEU A 68 1.74 -6.68 1.77
CA LEU A 68 1.57 -6.86 0.33
C LEU A 68 0.20 -7.49 0.04
N VAL A 69 -0.55 -6.90 -0.88
CA VAL A 69 -1.81 -7.43 -1.40
C VAL A 69 -1.53 -8.24 -2.67
N ARG A 70 -1.97 -9.50 -2.67
CA ARG A 70 -1.91 -10.45 -3.79
C ARG A 70 -3.30 -10.93 -4.20
N THR A 71 -4.24 -10.93 -3.26
CA THR A 71 -5.65 -11.30 -3.49
C THR A 71 -6.57 -10.26 -2.85
N ALA A 72 -7.84 -10.24 -3.29
CA ALA A 72 -8.85 -9.37 -2.69
C ALA A 72 -9.05 -9.64 -1.18
N GLU A 73 -8.75 -10.85 -0.70
CA GLU A 73 -8.87 -11.24 0.71
C GLU A 73 -7.81 -10.60 1.61
N ASP A 74 -6.67 -10.17 1.04
CA ASP A 74 -5.64 -9.47 1.79
C ASP A 74 -6.10 -8.07 2.24
N ILE A 75 -7.05 -7.45 1.53
CA ILE A 75 -7.56 -6.11 1.84
C ILE A 75 -8.34 -6.08 3.17
N PRO A 76 -9.37 -6.92 3.40
CA PRO A 76 -10.01 -6.98 4.70
C PRO A 76 -9.07 -7.55 5.78
N ARG A 77 -8.05 -8.35 5.44
CA ARG A 77 -7.00 -8.75 6.38
C ARG A 77 -6.19 -7.54 6.87
N ALA A 78 -5.70 -6.71 5.96
CA ALA A 78 -4.94 -5.49 6.30
C ALA A 78 -5.72 -4.63 7.30
N LYS A 79 -7.01 -4.41 7.01
CA LYS A 79 -7.89 -3.65 7.90
C LYS A 79 -8.03 -4.29 9.29
N ARG A 80 -8.27 -5.61 9.39
CA ARG A 80 -8.37 -6.31 10.68
C ARG A 80 -7.08 -6.22 11.50
N GLU A 81 -5.94 -6.22 10.83
CA GLU A 81 -4.61 -6.10 11.46
C GLU A 81 -4.23 -4.66 11.79
N GLY A 82 -5.04 -3.65 11.45
CA GLY A 82 -4.71 -2.24 11.64
C GLY A 82 -3.57 -1.75 10.73
N LYS A 83 -3.41 -2.40 9.58
CA LYS A 83 -2.37 -2.14 8.57
C LYS A 83 -2.99 -1.65 7.26
N VAL A 84 -2.13 -1.14 6.38
CA VAL A 84 -2.48 -0.73 5.03
C VAL A 84 -2.06 -1.82 4.02
N GLY A 85 -2.99 -2.23 3.15
CA GLY A 85 -2.68 -3.10 2.04
C GLY A 85 -2.00 -2.35 0.89
N VAL A 86 -0.85 -2.83 0.43
CA VAL A 86 -0.12 -2.27 -0.72
C VAL A 86 -0.34 -3.18 -1.94
N ILE A 87 -1.01 -2.66 -2.96
CA ILE A 87 -1.18 -3.31 -4.27
C ILE A 87 -0.12 -2.72 -5.20
N LEU A 88 0.72 -3.56 -5.80
CA LEU A 88 1.70 -3.08 -6.78
C LEU A 88 0.99 -2.82 -8.12
N SER A 89 1.13 -1.61 -8.68
CA SER A 89 0.50 -1.23 -9.94
C SER A 89 1.48 -0.52 -10.89
N PHE A 90 1.21 -0.63 -12.20
CA PHE A 90 1.92 0.09 -13.27
C PHE A 90 0.94 1.04 -13.94
N GLN A 91 1.41 2.18 -14.44
CA GLN A 91 0.61 3.19 -15.16
C GLN A 91 1.07 3.34 -16.60
#